data_AF-A0A6M0SA02-F1
#
_entry.id   AF-A0A6M0SA02-F1
#
_cell.length_a   1.000
_cell.length_b   1.000
_cell.length_c   1.000
_cell.angle_alpha   90.00
_cell.angle_beta   90.00
_cell.angle_gamma   90.00
#
_symmetry.space_group_name_H-M   'P 1'
#
loop_
_entity.id
_entity.type
_entity.pdbx_description
1 polymer ?
#
loop_
_entity_poly.entity_id
_entity_poly.type
_entity_poly.pdbx_seq_one_letter_code
_entity_poly.pdbx_strand_id
1 'polypeptide(L)'
;MYEFKRVQAAGADINNELLKIWIARYLPEFDKISHHVRNHVEQRLRSSITDEARQATSFNINHHLESDCALAAVDTQQLLSKKLSPSPDSWELQELSIKIKQIYAVLIDSYEKSFIFSPIVDYIHVIDSEERRLEAVDLVIPHFASLMLTVGPLLRELKAVYFSSVNHHLVGFMTTQLHLTRKRILSHLTPYDCTWLVPYLHVLDELMCMPWQRICSIVPSTSNMTQSLAVARKMMPQISSISAYTYQQALQTFPKHISSQGRIQSAAVQASSLRDLNMFQAYIWLCVLEDSSSVIEKQLLPLCLQVFSLTDVQWKLVNFGVQTIIKTILEQLLPHERAIFKKQAGIIESLFLNAQPQEEQVALLQLQTSDAVDAANLTGTSN
;
A
#
# COMPACT_ATOMS: atom_id res chain seq x y z
N MET A 1 -10.82 -16.97 7.49
CA MET A 1 -11.63 -17.10 8.73
C MET A 1 -10.81 -17.47 9.98
N TYR A 2 -9.47 -17.33 10.04
CA TYR A 2 -8.72 -17.53 11.30
C TYR A 2 -7.37 -16.80 11.27
N GLU A 3 -7.25 -15.53 11.69
CA GLU A 3 -5.91 -14.90 11.76
C GLU A 3 -5.61 -14.02 12.99
N PHE A 4 -6.56 -13.79 13.93
CA PHE A 4 -6.26 -12.86 15.04
C PHE A 4 -6.54 -13.32 16.46
N LYS A 5 -7.12 -14.51 16.66
CA LYS A 5 -7.33 -15.05 18.02
C LYS A 5 -6.11 -15.76 18.63
N ARG A 6 -4.95 -15.79 17.94
CA ARG A 6 -3.80 -16.64 18.32
C ARG A 6 -2.46 -15.91 18.44
N VAL A 7 -2.43 -14.61 18.71
CA VAL A 7 -1.14 -13.92 18.88
C VAL A 7 -0.48 -14.24 20.24
N GLN A 8 -1.19 -14.81 21.23
CA GLN A 8 -0.57 -15.27 22.49
C GLN A 8 -1.09 -16.59 23.07
N ALA A 9 -2.01 -17.30 22.41
CA ALA A 9 -2.47 -18.60 22.87
C ALA A 9 -2.56 -19.58 21.69
N ALA A 10 -1.67 -20.58 21.67
CA ALA A 10 -1.63 -21.73 20.77
C ALA A 10 -1.03 -21.52 19.35
N GLY A 11 0.30 -21.53 19.25
CA GLY A 11 1.06 -22.23 18.20
C GLY A 11 0.54 -22.15 16.76
N ALA A 12 0.38 -20.94 16.23
CA ALA A 12 0.53 -20.71 14.80
C ALA A 12 1.90 -20.05 14.62
N ASP A 13 2.86 -20.75 14.03
CA ASP A 13 4.24 -20.27 13.89
C ASP A 13 4.28 -19.07 12.93
N ILE A 14 4.13 -17.85 13.47
CA ILE A 14 4.45 -16.63 12.74
C ILE A 14 5.95 -16.68 12.47
N ASN A 15 6.32 -16.42 11.21
CA ASN A 15 7.72 -16.34 10.84
C ASN A 15 8.33 -15.05 11.43
N ASN A 16 8.92 -15.16 12.61
CA ASN A 16 9.47 -14.03 13.36
C ASN A 16 10.43 -13.18 12.50
N GLU A 17 11.24 -13.79 11.64
CA GLU A 17 12.16 -13.05 10.77
C GLU A 17 11.44 -12.22 9.69
N LEU A 18 10.42 -12.79 9.03
CA LEU A 18 9.63 -12.02 8.06
C LEU A 18 8.82 -10.90 8.74
N LEU A 19 8.32 -11.17 9.95
CA LEU A 19 7.65 -10.15 10.76
C LEU A 19 8.63 -9.02 11.12
N LYS A 20 9.87 -9.34 11.50
CA LYS A 20 10.91 -8.35 11.77
C LYS A 20 11.18 -7.47 10.55
N ILE A 21 11.40 -8.10 9.39
CA ILE A 21 11.63 -7.39 8.12
C ILE A 21 10.45 -6.47 7.78
N TRP A 22 9.21 -6.93 7.98
CA TRP A 22 8.04 -6.11 7.73
C TRP A 22 7.95 -4.92 8.69
N ILE A 23 8.09 -5.14 10.01
CA ILE A 23 7.98 -4.06 11.00
C ILE A 23 9.13 -3.05 10.87
N ALA A 24 10.32 -3.48 10.46
CA ALA A 24 11.48 -2.61 10.24
C ALA A 24 11.19 -1.47 9.24
N ARG A 25 10.20 -1.63 8.35
CA ARG A 25 9.76 -0.60 7.39
C ARG A 25 9.06 0.58 8.06
N TYR A 26 8.55 0.39 9.27
CA TYR A 26 7.83 1.41 10.04
C TYR A 26 8.72 2.15 11.03
N LEU A 27 9.94 1.66 11.26
CA LEU A 27 10.91 2.37 12.08
C LEU A 27 11.33 3.68 11.38
N PRO A 28 11.31 4.83 12.07
CA PRO A 28 11.80 6.08 11.48
C PRO A 28 13.25 5.97 10.99
N GLU A 29 13.59 6.67 9.92
CA GLU A 29 14.92 6.65 9.28
C GLU A 29 15.84 7.72 9.90
N PHE A 30 16.31 7.45 11.13
CA PHE A 30 17.17 8.39 11.87
C PHE A 30 18.57 8.53 11.27
N ASP A 31 19.01 7.56 10.48
CA ASP A 31 20.27 7.56 9.72
C ASP A 31 20.35 8.71 8.71
N LYS A 32 19.19 9.19 8.22
CA LYS A 32 19.10 10.33 7.30
C LYS A 32 19.29 11.68 7.98
N ILE A 33 19.27 11.74 9.31
CA ILE A 33 19.49 12.98 10.07
C ILE A 33 20.98 13.32 10.05
N SER A 34 21.31 14.48 9.48
CA SER A 34 22.70 14.97 9.40
C SER A 34 23.33 15.10 10.79
N HIS A 35 24.56 14.64 10.93
CA HIS A 35 25.30 14.66 12.21
C HIS A 35 25.33 16.04 12.89
N HIS A 36 25.39 17.12 12.11
CA HIS A 36 25.50 18.49 12.61
C HIS A 36 24.25 18.97 13.38
N VAL A 37 23.08 18.40 13.09
CA VAL A 37 21.81 18.78 13.74
C VAL A 37 21.22 17.67 14.58
N ARG A 38 21.87 16.50 14.63
CA ARG A 38 21.34 15.26 15.21
C ARG A 38 20.84 15.46 16.64
N ASN A 39 21.69 15.99 17.53
CA ASN A 39 21.31 16.20 18.94
C ASN A 39 20.08 17.11 19.09
N HIS A 40 19.98 18.18 18.29
CA HIS A 40 18.83 19.08 18.32
C HIS A 40 17.55 18.39 17.84
N VAL A 41 17.65 17.66 16.72
CA VAL A 41 16.51 16.92 16.15
C VAL A 41 16.06 15.82 17.11
N GLU A 42 16.97 15.06 17.70
CA GLU A 42 16.66 14.02 18.68
C GLU A 42 15.95 14.59 19.91
N GLN A 43 16.41 15.73 20.45
CA GLN A 43 15.75 16.40 21.56
C GLN A 43 14.32 16.81 21.19
N ARG A 44 14.11 17.35 19.98
CA ARG A 44 12.78 17.72 19.48
C ARG A 44 11.88 16.51 19.31
N LEU A 45 12.39 15.42 18.72
CA LEU A 45 11.67 14.17 18.55
C LEU A 45 11.25 13.55 19.88
N ARG A 46 12.08 13.62 20.91
CA ARG A 46 11.71 13.18 22.27
C ARG A 46 10.64 14.07 22.88
N SER A 47 10.74 15.39 22.69
CA SER A 47 9.73 16.33 23.21
C SER A 47 8.37 16.21 22.54
N SER A 48 8.30 15.71 21.29
CA SER A 48 7.03 15.51 20.58
C SER A 48 6.30 14.23 20.98
N ILE A 49 6.88 13.40 21.86
CA ILE A 49 6.27 12.13 22.28
C ILE A 49 6.10 12.02 23.79
N THR A 50 6.15 13.12 24.55
CA THR A 50 5.65 13.10 25.93
C THR A 50 4.16 12.79 25.96
N ASP A 51 3.63 12.36 27.11
CA ASP A 51 2.20 12.04 27.21
C ASP A 51 1.33 13.24 26.87
N GLU A 52 1.70 14.44 27.34
CA GLU A 52 1.00 15.69 27.00
C GLU A 52 1.11 16.02 25.52
N ALA A 53 2.29 15.82 24.91
CA ALA A 53 2.49 16.06 23.49
C ALA A 53 1.63 15.12 22.65
N ARG A 54 1.62 13.80 22.96
CA ARG A 54 0.80 12.83 22.24
C ARG A 54 -0.70 13.09 22.42
N GLN A 55 -1.14 13.48 23.62
CA GLN A 55 -2.52 13.91 23.87
C GLN A 55 -2.88 15.14 23.03
N ALA A 56 -2.00 16.14 22.95
CA ALA A 56 -2.23 17.33 22.13
C ALA A 56 -2.32 16.98 20.63
N THR A 57 -1.43 16.11 20.13
CA THR A 57 -1.47 15.60 18.75
C THR A 57 -2.78 14.84 18.48
N SER A 58 -3.16 13.92 19.36
CA SER A 58 -4.40 13.14 19.26
C SER A 58 -5.63 14.05 19.26
N PHE A 59 -5.68 15.02 20.18
CA PHE A 59 -6.76 16.00 20.26
C PHE A 59 -6.90 16.80 18.96
N ASN A 60 -5.79 17.32 18.42
CA ASN A 60 -5.79 18.07 17.16
C ASN A 60 -6.33 17.24 15.99
N ILE A 61 -5.94 15.97 15.88
CA ILE A 61 -6.42 15.08 14.81
C ILE A 61 -7.89 14.77 15.01
N ASN A 62 -8.30 14.37 16.21
CA ASN A 62 -9.68 14.01 16.51
C ASN A 62 -10.64 15.20 16.34
N HIS A 63 -10.17 16.43 16.57
CA HIS A 63 -10.94 17.65 16.32
C HIS A 63 -11.31 17.82 14.83
N HIS A 64 -10.42 17.41 13.91
CA HIS A 64 -10.62 17.54 12.47
C HIS A 64 -11.06 16.25 11.77
N LEU A 65 -11.03 15.11 12.46
CA LEU A 65 -11.21 13.80 11.83
C LEU A 65 -12.55 13.66 11.08
N GLU A 66 -13.63 14.19 11.64
CA GLU A 66 -14.96 14.16 10.99
C GLU A 66 -14.94 14.90 9.65
N SER A 67 -14.46 16.16 9.66
CA SER A 67 -14.44 17.00 8.47
C SER A 67 -13.43 16.48 7.44
N ASP A 68 -12.27 16.00 7.89
CA ASP A 68 -11.26 15.43 7.00
C ASP A 68 -11.75 14.17 6.29
N CYS A 69 -12.40 13.25 7.01
CA CYS A 69 -13.01 12.06 6.41
C CYS A 69 -14.14 12.41 5.45
N ALA A 70 -15.01 13.36 5.82
CA ALA A 70 -16.13 13.79 4.98
C ALA A 70 -15.65 14.45 3.69
N LEU A 71 -14.67 15.36 3.77
CA LEU A 71 -14.09 16.01 2.60
C LEU A 71 -13.33 15.00 1.73
N ALA A 72 -12.60 14.06 2.33
CA ALA A 72 -11.95 12.97 1.58
C ALA A 72 -12.97 12.10 0.83
N ALA A 73 -14.14 11.82 1.42
CA ALA A 73 -15.22 11.08 0.77
C ALA A 73 -15.79 11.85 -0.43
N VAL A 74 -16.03 13.16 -0.28
CA VAL A 74 -16.51 14.03 -1.37
C VAL A 74 -15.49 14.10 -2.51
N ASP A 75 -14.21 14.35 -2.20
CA ASP A 75 -13.14 14.38 -3.19
C ASP A 75 -13.04 13.04 -3.94
N THR A 76 -13.15 11.93 -3.20
CA THR A 76 -13.15 10.59 -3.79
C THR A 76 -14.33 10.41 -4.74
N GLN A 77 -15.54 10.79 -4.32
CA GLN A 77 -16.73 10.69 -5.16
C GLN A 77 -16.60 11.57 -6.41
N GLN A 78 -16.00 12.75 -6.31
CA GLN A 78 -15.77 13.62 -7.47
C GLN A 78 -14.73 13.04 -8.45
N LEU A 79 -13.65 12.43 -7.93
CA LEU A 79 -12.65 11.76 -8.75
C LEU A 79 -13.23 10.56 -9.49
N LEU A 80 -14.07 9.79 -8.81
CA LEU A 80 -14.63 8.55 -9.31
C LEU A 80 -15.88 8.75 -10.19
N SER A 81 -16.77 9.69 -9.85
CA SER A 81 -18.01 9.94 -10.60
C SER A 81 -17.78 10.36 -12.06
N LYS A 82 -16.64 10.99 -12.36
CA LYS A 82 -16.27 11.36 -13.74
C LYS A 82 -15.99 10.17 -14.66
N LYS A 83 -15.74 8.98 -14.10
CA LYS A 83 -15.28 7.79 -14.85
C LYS A 83 -16.15 6.56 -14.63
N LEU A 84 -17.18 6.67 -13.82
CA LEU A 84 -17.98 5.54 -13.38
C LEU A 84 -19.44 5.72 -13.77
N SER A 85 -19.98 4.71 -14.46
CA SER A 85 -21.39 4.58 -14.75
C SER A 85 -21.80 3.11 -14.60
N PRO A 86 -22.79 2.78 -13.74
CA PRO A 86 -23.55 3.68 -12.86
C PRO A 86 -22.74 4.15 -11.63
N SER A 87 -23.15 5.27 -11.03
CA SER A 87 -22.58 5.72 -9.76
C SER A 87 -22.95 4.75 -8.63
N PRO A 88 -22.02 4.41 -7.72
CA PRO A 88 -22.33 3.59 -6.56
C PRO A 88 -23.40 4.24 -5.67
N ASP A 89 -24.17 3.40 -4.98
CA ASP A 89 -25.25 3.84 -4.09
C ASP A 89 -24.72 4.72 -2.96
N SER A 90 -25.36 5.87 -2.76
CA SER A 90 -24.92 6.87 -1.78
C SER A 90 -24.85 6.33 -0.34
N TRP A 91 -25.70 5.35 0.00
CA TRP A 91 -25.75 4.78 1.35
C TRP A 91 -24.54 3.86 1.62
N GLU A 92 -24.11 3.06 0.62
CA GLU A 92 -22.93 2.18 0.74
C GLU A 92 -21.66 3.01 0.95
N LEU A 93 -21.53 4.11 0.21
CA LEU A 93 -20.40 5.04 0.35
C LEU A 93 -20.36 5.69 1.74
N GLN A 94 -21.53 6.06 2.27
CA GLN A 94 -21.63 6.65 3.60
C GLN A 94 -21.25 5.63 4.69
N GLU A 95 -21.72 4.39 4.59
CA GLU A 95 -21.36 3.32 5.53
C GLU A 95 -19.85 3.05 5.53
N LEU A 96 -19.24 2.96 4.34
CA LEU A 96 -17.79 2.81 4.19
C LEU A 96 -17.02 3.99 4.82
N SER A 97 -17.48 5.21 4.59
CA SER A 97 -16.88 6.42 5.15
C SER A 97 -16.91 6.41 6.68
N ILE A 98 -18.02 5.97 7.29
CA ILE A 98 -18.16 5.82 8.74
C ILE A 98 -17.15 4.79 9.27
N LYS A 99 -17.03 3.63 8.61
CA LYS A 99 -16.08 2.57 9.01
C LYS A 99 -14.63 3.04 8.91
N ILE A 100 -14.26 3.73 7.84
CA ILE A 100 -12.91 4.31 7.67
C ILE A 100 -12.61 5.30 8.80
N LYS A 101 -13.55 6.19 9.11
CA LYS A 101 -13.40 7.13 10.24
C LYS A 101 -13.17 6.40 11.57
N GLN A 102 -13.96 5.37 11.86
CA GLN A 102 -13.83 4.57 13.07
C GLN A 102 -12.43 3.92 13.19
N ILE A 103 -11.90 3.40 12.07
CA ILE A 103 -10.56 2.83 12.03
C ILE A 103 -9.50 3.89 12.37
N TYR A 104 -9.58 5.08 11.78
CA TYR A 104 -8.67 6.17 12.12
C TYR A 104 -8.78 6.59 13.59
N ALA A 105 -10.00 6.74 14.12
CA ALA A 105 -10.19 7.11 15.52
C ALA A 105 -9.52 6.11 16.48
N VAL A 106 -9.71 4.81 16.23
CA VAL A 106 -9.08 3.74 17.03
C VAL A 106 -7.56 3.72 16.87
N LEU A 107 -7.05 4.01 15.68
CA LEU A 107 -5.61 4.11 15.41
C LEU A 107 -4.98 5.28 16.18
N ILE A 108 -5.63 6.45 16.19
CA ILE A 108 -5.17 7.64 16.92
C ILE A 108 -5.25 7.41 18.44
N ASP A 109 -6.32 6.79 18.94
CA ASP A 109 -6.44 6.39 20.34
C ASP A 109 -5.30 5.45 20.77
N SER A 110 -4.94 4.51 19.89
CA SER A 110 -3.81 3.59 20.11
C SER A 110 -2.46 4.33 20.11
N TYR A 111 -2.27 5.34 19.26
CA TYR A 111 -1.08 6.19 19.28
C TYR A 111 -0.93 6.96 20.60
N GLU A 112 -2.03 7.51 21.12
CA GLU A 112 -2.04 8.25 22.38
C GLU A 112 -1.70 7.34 23.58
N LYS A 113 -2.45 6.24 23.72
CA LYS A 113 -2.44 5.36 24.90
C LYS A 113 -1.38 4.26 24.88
N SER A 114 -0.95 3.84 23.70
CA SER A 114 -0.09 2.65 23.52
C SER A 114 0.94 2.90 22.43
N PHE A 115 1.83 3.85 22.71
CA PHE A 115 2.88 4.28 21.79
C PHE A 115 3.85 3.15 21.44
N ILE A 116 3.78 2.63 20.20
CA ILE A 116 4.48 1.41 19.78
C ILE A 116 6.00 1.56 19.75
N PHE A 117 6.49 2.79 19.62
CA PHE A 117 7.92 3.08 19.58
C PHE A 117 8.50 3.48 20.93
N SER A 118 7.71 3.48 22.01
CA SER A 118 8.19 3.77 23.37
C SER A 118 9.51 3.02 23.70
N PRO A 119 9.66 1.72 23.40
CA PRO A 119 10.87 0.97 23.73
C PRO A 119 12.14 1.42 23.01
N ILE A 120 12.01 2.14 21.89
CA ILE A 120 13.15 2.52 21.03
C ILE A 120 13.49 4.01 21.13
N VAL A 121 12.70 4.81 21.85
CA VAL A 121 12.92 6.26 22.01
C VAL A 121 14.31 6.54 22.58
N ASP A 122 14.76 5.72 23.53
CA ASP A 122 16.09 5.92 24.13
C ASP A 122 17.25 5.53 23.22
N TYR A 123 16.97 4.71 22.21
CA TYR A 123 17.96 4.16 21.29
C TYR A 123 18.02 4.87 19.94
N ILE A 124 17.29 5.97 19.75
CA ILE A 124 17.28 6.77 18.49
C ILE A 124 18.71 7.04 17.98
N HIS A 125 19.62 7.39 18.91
CA HIS A 125 21.00 7.76 18.61
C HIS A 125 21.88 6.60 18.09
N VAL A 126 21.47 5.35 18.29
CA VAL A 126 22.23 4.15 17.86
C VAL A 126 21.58 3.39 16.71
N ILE A 127 20.34 3.70 16.32
CA ILE A 127 19.66 3.06 15.18
C ILE A 127 20.16 3.70 13.87
N ASP A 128 21.36 3.33 13.46
CA ASP A 128 22.10 3.92 12.33
C ASP A 128 22.42 2.92 11.21
N SER A 129 22.01 1.65 11.37
CA SER A 129 22.33 0.54 10.49
C SER A 129 21.15 -0.44 10.39
N GLU A 130 21.06 -1.19 9.30
CA GLU A 130 19.98 -2.17 9.09
C GLU A 130 19.96 -3.27 10.17
N GLU A 131 21.13 -3.72 10.62
CA GLU A 131 21.27 -4.73 11.67
C GLU A 131 20.67 -4.24 12.99
N ARG A 132 21.06 -3.04 13.45
CA ARG A 132 20.50 -2.44 14.67
C ARG A 132 19.01 -2.09 14.53
N ARG A 133 18.54 -1.77 13.32
CA ARG A 133 17.11 -1.60 13.06
C ARG A 133 16.36 -2.91 13.31
N LEU A 134 16.87 -4.04 12.80
CA LEU A 134 16.25 -5.34 13.05
C LEU A 134 16.26 -5.73 14.53
N GLU A 135 17.32 -5.42 15.26
CA GLU A 135 17.38 -5.60 16.72
C GLU A 135 16.36 -4.71 17.44
N ALA A 136 16.22 -3.44 17.04
CA ALA A 136 15.23 -2.52 17.62
C ALA A 136 13.79 -2.99 17.39
N VAL A 137 13.51 -3.72 16.30
CA VAL A 137 12.19 -4.29 16.04
C VAL A 137 11.79 -5.30 17.12
N ASP A 138 12.71 -6.06 17.69
CA ASP A 138 12.39 -7.03 18.74
C ASP A 138 11.71 -6.38 19.95
N LEU A 139 12.07 -5.14 20.25
CA LEU A 139 11.46 -4.34 21.32
C LEU A 139 10.05 -3.82 20.95
N VAL A 140 9.81 -3.60 19.65
CA VAL A 140 8.55 -3.05 19.12
C VAL A 140 7.50 -4.13 18.86
N ILE A 141 7.89 -5.37 18.55
CA ILE A 141 6.98 -6.48 18.20
C ILE A 141 5.80 -6.62 19.16
N PRO A 142 5.97 -6.64 20.51
CA PRO A 142 4.83 -6.80 21.42
C PRO A 142 3.81 -5.66 21.32
N HIS A 143 4.29 -4.43 21.12
CA HIS A 143 3.45 -3.25 21.00
C HIS A 143 2.73 -3.23 19.64
N PHE A 144 3.44 -3.61 18.58
CA PHE A 144 2.85 -3.77 17.26
C PHE A 144 1.75 -4.85 17.27
N ALA A 145 2.01 -6.00 17.92
CA ALA A 145 1.01 -7.05 18.10
C ALA A 145 -0.24 -6.55 18.82
N SER A 146 -0.07 -5.73 19.87
CA SER A 146 -1.19 -5.10 20.58
C SER A 146 -2.00 -4.17 19.68
N LEU A 147 -1.33 -3.29 18.91
CA LEU A 147 -1.99 -2.44 17.91
C LEU A 147 -2.80 -3.28 16.91
N MET A 148 -2.23 -4.38 16.45
CA MET A 148 -2.85 -5.27 15.49
C MET A 148 -4.06 -6.03 16.05
N LEU A 149 -4.07 -6.35 17.35
CA LEU A 149 -5.25 -6.92 18.01
C LEU A 149 -6.42 -5.93 18.06
N THR A 150 -6.12 -4.63 18.18
CA THR A 150 -7.11 -3.55 18.25
C THR A 150 -7.64 -3.18 16.86
N VAL A 151 -6.75 -2.91 15.90
CA VAL A 151 -7.12 -2.39 14.56
C VAL A 151 -7.46 -3.52 13.59
N GLY A 152 -6.84 -4.69 13.74
CA GLY A 152 -6.99 -5.82 12.82
C GLY A 152 -8.44 -6.28 12.58
N PRO A 153 -9.32 -6.41 13.60
CA PRO A 153 -10.73 -6.73 13.41
C PRO A 153 -11.46 -5.77 12.48
N LEU A 154 -11.29 -4.46 12.68
CA LEU A 154 -11.94 -3.42 11.88
C LEU A 154 -11.48 -3.48 10.42
N LEU A 155 -10.18 -3.71 10.19
CA LEU A 155 -9.65 -3.89 8.84
C LEU A 155 -10.16 -5.15 8.16
N ARG A 156 -10.40 -6.23 8.90
CA ARG A 156 -10.99 -7.45 8.32
C ARG A 156 -12.42 -7.22 7.89
N GLU A 157 -13.22 -6.51 8.69
CA GLU A 157 -14.59 -6.16 8.33
C GLU A 157 -14.61 -5.25 7.09
N LEU A 158 -13.72 -4.27 7.04
CA LEU A 158 -13.59 -3.39 5.87
C LEU A 158 -13.11 -4.16 4.63
N LYS A 159 -12.12 -5.05 4.77
CA LYS A 159 -11.65 -5.94 3.70
C LYS A 159 -12.70 -6.95 3.25
N ALA A 160 -13.58 -7.39 4.14
CA ALA A 160 -14.66 -8.28 3.74
C ALA A 160 -15.52 -7.60 2.69
N VAL A 161 -15.86 -6.31 2.88
CA VAL A 161 -16.55 -5.50 1.87
C VAL A 161 -15.71 -5.39 0.59
N TYR A 162 -14.40 -5.13 0.73
CA TYR A 162 -13.49 -5.03 -0.42
C TYR A 162 -13.42 -6.30 -1.29
N PHE A 163 -13.33 -7.49 -0.67
CA PHE A 163 -13.17 -8.75 -1.40
C PHE A 163 -14.50 -9.41 -1.77
N SER A 164 -15.61 -9.11 -1.07
CA SER A 164 -16.93 -9.63 -1.43
C SER A 164 -17.68 -8.75 -2.42
N SER A 165 -17.26 -7.49 -2.60
CA SER A 165 -17.94 -6.57 -3.48
C SER A 165 -17.77 -6.95 -4.94
N VAL A 166 -18.89 -7.30 -5.58
CA VAL A 166 -19.03 -7.31 -7.04
C VAL A 166 -19.01 -5.87 -7.57
N ASN A 167 -19.35 -4.91 -6.71
CA ASN A 167 -19.31 -3.48 -6.98
C ASN A 167 -17.88 -2.97 -6.83
N HIS A 168 -17.10 -3.20 -7.87
CA HIS A 168 -15.75 -2.69 -8.09
C HIS A 168 -15.57 -1.25 -7.60
N HIS A 169 -16.51 -0.35 -7.87
CA HIS A 169 -16.50 1.06 -7.46
C HIS A 169 -16.21 1.28 -5.96
N LEU A 170 -16.71 0.40 -5.08
CA LEU A 170 -16.49 0.48 -3.63
C LEU A 170 -15.02 0.28 -3.23
N VAL A 171 -14.30 -0.57 -3.97
CA VAL A 171 -12.87 -0.85 -3.78
C VAL A 171 -12.03 0.39 -4.10
N GLY A 172 -12.31 1.02 -5.25
CA GLY A 172 -11.65 2.25 -5.67
C GLY A 172 -11.98 3.41 -4.73
N PHE A 173 -13.22 3.49 -4.27
CA PHE A 173 -13.66 4.50 -3.30
C PHE A 173 -12.92 4.36 -1.97
N MET A 174 -12.95 3.16 -1.38
CA MET A 174 -12.36 2.91 -0.08
C MET A 174 -10.85 3.18 -0.05
N THR A 175 -10.10 2.69 -1.05
CA THR A 175 -8.64 2.90 -1.14
C THR A 175 -8.28 4.37 -1.38
N THR A 176 -9.06 5.09 -2.20
CA THR A 176 -8.86 6.52 -2.45
C THR A 176 -9.22 7.37 -1.23
N GLN A 177 -10.32 7.06 -0.54
CA GLN A 177 -10.74 7.77 0.66
C GLN A 177 -9.73 7.60 1.80
N LEU A 178 -9.20 6.39 2.02
CA LEU A 178 -8.10 6.16 2.98
C LEU A 178 -6.91 7.07 2.66
N HIS A 179 -6.46 7.07 1.41
CA HIS A 179 -5.33 7.90 0.98
C HIS A 179 -5.57 9.40 1.22
N LEU A 180 -6.73 9.92 0.81
CA LEU A 180 -7.06 11.34 0.97
C LEU A 180 -7.27 11.74 2.43
N THR A 181 -7.85 10.85 3.24
CA THR A 181 -8.00 11.08 4.69
C THR A 181 -6.63 11.16 5.35
N ARG A 182 -5.73 10.21 5.08
CA ARG A 182 -4.34 10.25 5.57
C ARG A 182 -3.65 11.56 5.19
N LYS A 183 -3.77 11.99 3.92
CA LYS A 183 -3.15 13.23 3.44
C LYS A 183 -3.63 14.46 4.24
N ARG A 184 -4.93 14.52 4.55
CA ARG A 184 -5.54 15.60 5.34
C ARG A 184 -5.06 15.57 6.79
N ILE A 185 -5.06 14.41 7.44
CA ILE A 185 -4.51 14.24 8.80
C ILE A 185 -3.07 14.76 8.87
N LEU A 186 -2.22 14.37 7.92
CA LEU A 186 -0.82 14.79 7.90
C LEU A 186 -0.64 16.31 7.71
N SER A 187 -1.60 17.00 7.08
CA SER A 187 -1.52 18.45 6.87
C SER A 187 -1.67 19.27 8.15
N HIS A 188 -2.17 18.66 9.23
CA HIS A 188 -2.35 19.31 10.54
C HIS A 188 -1.16 19.13 11.48
N LEU A 189 -0.12 18.41 11.05
CA LEU A 189 0.94 17.91 11.94
C LEU A 189 2.27 18.60 11.69
N THR A 190 3.04 18.75 12.78
CA THR A 190 4.43 19.18 12.65
C THR A 190 5.28 18.05 12.04
N PRO A 191 6.47 18.36 11.48
CA PRO A 191 7.39 17.33 11.00
C PRO A 191 7.77 16.30 12.08
N TYR A 192 7.84 16.72 13.34
CA TYR A 192 8.18 15.84 14.46
C TYR A 192 7.03 14.89 14.79
N ASP A 193 5.79 15.39 14.85
CA ASP A 193 4.61 14.55 15.04
C ASP A 193 4.44 13.57 13.87
N CYS A 194 4.66 14.06 12.64
CA CYS A 194 4.68 13.23 11.43
C CYS A 194 5.68 12.06 11.56
N THR A 195 6.88 12.31 12.11
CA THR A 195 7.90 11.25 12.25
C THR A 195 7.37 10.05 13.04
N TRP A 196 6.55 10.29 14.06
CA TRP A 196 6.04 9.25 14.95
C TRP A 196 4.69 8.69 14.55
N LEU A 197 3.83 9.50 13.92
CA LEU A 197 2.48 9.09 13.55
C LEU A 197 2.40 8.49 12.13
N VAL A 198 3.24 8.93 11.19
CA VAL A 198 3.26 8.38 9.82
C VAL A 198 3.36 6.85 9.82
N PRO A 199 4.17 6.19 10.67
CA PRO A 199 4.20 4.73 10.74
C PRO A 199 2.83 4.10 11.03
N TYR A 200 2.03 4.65 11.94
CA TYR A 200 0.68 4.15 12.23
C TYR A 200 -0.25 4.25 11.01
N LEU A 201 -0.23 5.41 10.35
CA LEU A 201 -1.04 5.68 9.16
C LEU A 201 -0.57 4.82 7.97
N HIS A 202 0.74 4.54 7.89
CA HIS A 202 1.32 3.70 6.85
C HIS A 202 0.96 2.22 7.05
N VAL A 203 0.98 1.74 8.29
CA VAL A 203 0.51 0.38 8.65
C VAL A 203 -0.92 0.17 8.16
N LEU A 204 -1.80 1.14 8.35
CA LEU A 204 -3.18 1.08 7.86
C LEU A 204 -3.25 0.90 6.34
N ASP A 205 -2.53 1.73 5.57
CA ASP A 205 -2.52 1.67 4.11
C ASP A 205 -1.96 0.34 3.59
N GLU A 206 -0.81 -0.10 4.12
CA GLU A 206 -0.20 -1.36 3.72
C GLU A 206 -1.07 -2.54 4.11
N LEU A 207 -1.65 -2.54 5.31
CA LEU A 207 -2.54 -3.62 5.71
C LEU A 207 -3.77 -3.72 4.83
N MET A 208 -4.33 -2.61 4.34
CA MET A 208 -5.50 -2.66 3.47
C MET A 208 -5.19 -3.23 2.09
N CYS A 209 -4.02 -2.90 1.53
CA CYS A 209 -3.71 -3.17 0.13
C CYS A 209 -2.70 -4.29 -0.09
N MET A 210 -1.94 -4.68 0.94
CA MET A 210 -0.82 -5.64 0.83
C MET A 210 -1.03 -6.86 1.73
N PRO A 211 -0.65 -8.07 1.29
CA PRO A 211 -0.91 -9.30 2.02
C PRO A 211 0.19 -9.64 3.05
N TRP A 212 0.78 -8.64 3.72
CA TRP A 212 1.93 -8.84 4.62
C TRP A 212 1.68 -9.84 5.75
N GLN A 213 0.48 -9.83 6.33
CA GLN A 213 0.09 -10.77 7.37
C GLN A 213 0.17 -12.22 6.87
N ARG A 214 -0.34 -12.46 5.66
CA ARG A 214 -0.32 -13.77 5.01
C ARG A 214 1.11 -14.19 4.67
N ILE A 215 1.96 -13.26 4.23
CA ILE A 215 3.39 -13.52 4.01
C ILE A 215 4.07 -13.96 5.31
N CYS A 216 3.79 -13.26 6.42
CA CYS A 216 4.39 -13.57 7.72
C CYS A 216 3.84 -14.84 8.37
N SER A 217 2.64 -15.30 7.98
CA SER A 217 2.02 -16.53 8.50
C SER A 217 2.41 -17.79 7.72
N ILE A 218 3.25 -17.67 6.69
CA ILE A 218 3.72 -18.84 5.92
C ILE A 218 4.67 -19.69 6.75
N VAL A 219 4.22 -20.92 7.01
CA VAL A 219 5.02 -21.99 7.61
C VAL A 219 5.50 -22.90 6.47
N PRO A 220 6.81 -23.01 6.23
CA PRO A 220 7.33 -23.85 5.15
C PRO A 220 7.03 -25.32 5.46
N SER A 221 6.29 -25.98 4.57
CA SER A 221 5.93 -27.41 4.70
C SER A 221 6.72 -28.32 3.75
N THR A 222 7.51 -27.74 2.84
CA THR A 222 8.31 -28.46 1.84
C THR A 222 9.71 -27.86 1.73
N SER A 223 10.68 -28.64 1.22
CA SER A 223 12.04 -28.16 0.94
C SER A 223 12.04 -26.96 -0.02
N ASN A 224 11.17 -26.99 -1.03
CA ASN A 224 11.01 -25.89 -1.98
C ASN A 224 10.52 -24.61 -1.28
N MET A 225 9.54 -24.71 -0.39
CA MET A 225 9.08 -23.55 0.39
C MET A 225 10.17 -23.02 1.32
N THR A 226 10.99 -23.88 1.92
CA THR A 226 12.14 -23.46 2.71
C THR A 226 13.14 -22.64 1.89
N GLN A 227 13.39 -23.05 0.64
CA GLN A 227 14.25 -22.31 -0.28
C GLN A 227 13.61 -20.99 -0.74
N SER A 228 12.32 -21.00 -1.12
CA SER A 228 11.56 -19.78 -1.42
C SER A 228 11.57 -18.78 -0.27
N LEU A 229 11.45 -19.27 0.97
CA LEU A 229 11.51 -18.45 2.17
C LEU A 229 12.89 -17.82 2.36
N ALA A 230 13.97 -18.57 2.13
CA ALA A 230 15.33 -18.04 2.21
C ALA A 230 15.55 -16.91 1.18
N VAL A 231 15.07 -17.10 -0.06
CA VAL A 231 15.12 -16.08 -1.11
C VAL A 231 14.29 -14.86 -0.74
N ALA A 232 13.05 -15.05 -0.26
CA ALA A 232 12.17 -13.96 0.16
C ALA A 232 12.80 -13.15 1.31
N ARG A 233 13.39 -13.81 2.32
CA ARG A 233 14.08 -13.13 3.43
C ARG A 233 15.23 -12.23 2.96
N LYS A 234 15.99 -12.68 1.97
CA LYS A 234 17.08 -11.89 1.36
C LYS A 234 16.57 -10.68 0.58
N MET A 235 15.44 -10.81 -0.09
CA MET A 235 14.96 -9.81 -1.05
C MET A 235 13.96 -8.82 -0.48
N MET A 236 13.14 -9.21 0.50
CA MET A 236 12.14 -8.33 1.11
C MET A 236 12.70 -7.03 1.71
N PRO A 237 13.90 -7.00 2.34
CA PRO A 237 14.52 -5.75 2.76
C PRO A 237 14.76 -4.76 1.60
N GLN A 238 14.92 -5.27 0.38
CA GLN A 238 15.26 -4.48 -0.81
C GLN A 238 14.03 -3.93 -1.55
N ILE A 239 12.81 -4.14 -1.04
CA ILE A 239 11.58 -3.74 -1.73
C ILE A 239 11.55 -2.25 -2.05
N SER A 240 11.92 -1.41 -1.07
CA SER A 240 11.88 0.03 -1.23
C SER A 240 12.92 0.52 -2.26
N SER A 241 14.11 -0.09 -2.30
CA SER A 241 15.15 0.28 -3.27
C SER A 241 14.78 -0.18 -4.69
N ILE A 242 14.19 -1.37 -4.84
CA ILE A 242 13.67 -1.86 -6.12
C ILE A 242 12.52 -0.98 -6.63
N SER A 243 11.62 -0.54 -5.75
CA SER A 243 10.55 0.40 -6.11
C SER A 243 11.11 1.75 -6.55
N ALA A 244 12.08 2.30 -5.82
CA ALA A 244 12.73 3.56 -6.19
C ALA A 244 13.44 3.46 -7.55
N TYR A 245 14.20 2.38 -7.78
CA TYR A 245 14.84 2.12 -9.05
C TYR A 245 13.83 1.99 -10.20
N THR A 246 12.78 1.19 -10.01
CA THR A 246 11.73 0.98 -11.01
C THR A 246 11.01 2.28 -11.37
N TYR A 247 10.69 3.10 -10.37
CA TYR A 247 10.08 4.42 -10.59
C TYR A 247 11.01 5.35 -11.39
N GLN A 248 12.32 5.36 -11.10
CA GLN A 248 13.28 6.16 -11.88
C GLN A 248 13.36 5.70 -13.35
N GLN A 249 13.35 4.38 -13.59
CA GLN A 249 13.32 3.85 -14.96
C GLN A 249 12.00 4.23 -15.67
N ALA A 250 10.89 4.21 -14.96
CA ALA A 250 9.59 4.63 -15.48
C ALA A 250 9.55 6.13 -15.81
N LEU A 251 10.16 6.97 -14.97
CA LEU A 251 10.29 8.41 -15.19
C LEU A 251 11.04 8.74 -16.48
N GLN A 252 12.10 7.98 -16.77
CA GLN A 252 12.90 8.13 -17.99
C GLN A 252 12.16 7.63 -19.23
N THR A 253 11.42 6.53 -19.10
CA THR A 253 10.72 5.88 -20.22
C THR A 253 9.40 6.58 -20.58
N PHE A 254 8.69 7.10 -19.58
CA PHE A 254 7.38 7.74 -19.72
C PHE A 254 7.37 9.19 -19.18
N PRO A 255 8.30 10.07 -19.61
CA PRO A 255 8.48 11.40 -19.01
C PRO A 255 7.28 12.33 -19.21
N LYS A 256 6.38 12.00 -20.14
CA LYS A 256 5.18 12.78 -20.45
C LYS A 256 3.90 12.18 -19.86
N HIS A 257 3.99 11.11 -19.07
CA HIS A 257 2.83 10.50 -18.45
C HIS A 257 2.17 11.45 -17.45
N ILE A 258 0.84 11.53 -17.51
CA ILE A 258 -0.01 12.34 -16.63
C ILE A 258 -1.15 11.44 -16.18
N SER A 259 -1.26 11.24 -14.88
CA SER A 259 -2.39 10.56 -14.23
C SER A 259 -3.40 11.59 -13.73
N SER A 260 -4.51 11.13 -13.16
CA SER A 260 -5.49 12.01 -12.50
C SER A 260 -4.92 12.80 -11.33
N GLN A 261 -3.79 12.35 -10.77
CA GLN A 261 -3.06 13.05 -9.70
C GLN A 261 -1.95 13.99 -10.22
N GLY A 262 -1.75 14.06 -11.54
CA GLY A 262 -0.82 14.98 -12.19
C GLY A 262 0.31 14.27 -12.94
N ARG A 263 1.40 15.01 -13.20
CA ARG A 263 2.53 14.51 -13.99
C ARG A 263 3.32 13.47 -13.18
N ILE A 264 3.94 12.51 -13.87
CA ILE A 264 4.76 11.46 -13.24
C ILE A 264 5.86 12.02 -12.31
N GLN A 265 6.39 13.22 -12.59
CA GLN A 265 7.40 13.91 -11.77
C GLN A 265 6.86 14.53 -10.47
N SER A 266 5.54 14.63 -10.31
CA SER A 266 4.95 15.28 -9.14
C SER A 266 5.15 14.42 -7.88
N ALA A 267 5.33 15.08 -6.72
CA ALA A 267 5.53 14.38 -5.45
C ALA A 267 4.36 13.44 -5.08
N ALA A 268 3.13 13.83 -5.44
CA ALA A 268 1.94 13.00 -5.23
C ALA A 268 2.01 11.70 -6.05
N VAL A 269 2.30 11.81 -7.35
CA VAL A 269 2.42 10.64 -8.24
C VAL A 269 3.61 9.78 -7.86
N GLN A 270 4.74 10.38 -7.47
CA GLN A 270 5.88 9.62 -6.94
C GLN A 270 5.48 8.78 -5.73
N ALA A 271 4.83 9.39 -4.73
CA ALA A 271 4.42 8.69 -3.52
C ALA A 271 3.44 7.54 -3.82
N SER A 272 2.44 7.77 -4.68
CA SER A 272 1.49 6.71 -5.07
C SER A 272 2.17 5.61 -5.88
N SER A 273 3.05 5.94 -6.83
CA SER A 273 3.78 4.95 -7.62
C SER A 273 4.68 4.07 -6.75
N LEU A 274 5.41 4.64 -5.80
CA LEU A 274 6.25 3.85 -4.89
C LEU A 274 5.42 2.90 -4.01
N ARG A 275 4.25 3.35 -3.55
CA ARG A 275 3.30 2.51 -2.81
C ARG A 275 2.83 1.33 -3.67
N ASP A 276 2.42 1.59 -4.90
CA ASP A 276 1.90 0.55 -5.79
C ASP A 276 3.00 -0.44 -6.17
N LEU A 277 4.23 0.01 -6.44
CA LEU A 277 5.38 -0.85 -6.68
C LEU A 277 5.74 -1.73 -5.46
N ASN A 278 5.61 -1.20 -4.24
CA ASN A 278 5.73 -2.00 -3.02
C ASN A 278 4.63 -3.07 -2.92
N MET A 279 3.39 -2.70 -3.26
CA MET A 279 2.25 -3.63 -3.30
C MET A 279 2.49 -4.77 -4.29
N PHE A 280 2.94 -4.46 -5.52
CA PHE A 280 3.30 -5.47 -6.51
C PHE A 280 4.32 -6.46 -5.96
N GLN A 281 5.38 -5.96 -5.33
CA GLN A 281 6.42 -6.82 -4.74
C GLN A 281 5.88 -7.69 -3.61
N ALA A 282 5.00 -7.18 -2.75
CA ALA A 282 4.37 -7.98 -1.70
C ALA A 282 3.60 -9.18 -2.30
N TYR A 283 2.77 -8.93 -3.32
CA TYR A 283 2.04 -10.00 -4.01
C TYR A 283 2.95 -10.98 -4.75
N ILE A 284 4.01 -10.50 -5.40
CA ILE A 284 5.02 -11.36 -6.05
C ILE A 284 5.65 -12.31 -5.03
N TRP A 285 6.09 -11.80 -3.87
CA TRP A 285 6.68 -12.64 -2.82
C TRP A 285 5.68 -13.64 -2.26
N LEU A 286 4.42 -13.25 -2.09
CA LEU A 286 3.38 -14.19 -1.70
C LEU A 286 3.23 -15.32 -2.72
N CYS A 287 3.20 -15.02 -4.03
CA CYS A 287 3.13 -16.05 -5.07
C CYS A 287 4.31 -17.03 -5.02
N VAL A 288 5.52 -16.51 -4.77
CA VAL A 288 6.75 -17.33 -4.64
C VAL A 288 6.70 -18.23 -3.43
N LEU A 289 6.21 -17.72 -2.30
CA LEU A 289 6.12 -18.47 -1.05
C LEU A 289 5.01 -19.53 -1.06
N GLU A 290 3.89 -19.26 -1.75
CA GLU A 290 2.77 -20.19 -1.91
C GLU A 290 2.89 -21.12 -3.13
N ASP A 291 3.93 -20.93 -3.95
CA ASP A 291 4.07 -21.54 -5.28
C ASP A 291 2.79 -21.44 -6.13
N SER A 292 2.11 -20.30 -6.07
CA SER A 292 0.82 -20.07 -6.73
C SER A 292 0.65 -18.63 -7.17
N SER A 293 0.27 -18.41 -8.44
CA SER A 293 -0.10 -17.10 -8.99
C SER A 293 -1.53 -16.66 -8.61
N SER A 294 -2.30 -17.54 -7.97
CA SER A 294 -3.74 -17.35 -7.77
C SER A 294 -4.10 -16.07 -7.01
N VAL A 295 -3.22 -15.61 -6.12
CA VAL A 295 -3.44 -14.38 -5.36
C VAL A 295 -3.32 -13.13 -6.22
N ILE A 296 -2.45 -13.14 -7.24
CA ILE A 296 -2.38 -12.06 -8.22
C ILE A 296 -3.60 -12.12 -9.14
N GLU A 297 -3.93 -13.30 -9.67
CA GLU A 297 -5.07 -13.49 -10.58
C GLU A 297 -6.40 -13.07 -9.96
N LYS A 298 -6.63 -13.44 -8.69
CA LYS A 298 -7.93 -13.26 -8.03
C LYS A 298 -8.04 -11.96 -7.24
N GLN A 299 -6.93 -11.29 -6.94
CA GLN A 299 -6.95 -10.09 -6.09
C GLN A 299 -6.25 -8.91 -6.74
N LEU A 300 -4.93 -9.00 -6.99
CA LEU A 300 -4.16 -7.84 -7.44
C LEU A 300 -4.51 -7.41 -8.86
N LEU A 301 -4.58 -8.34 -9.81
CA LEU A 301 -4.84 -8.00 -11.21
C LEU A 301 -6.23 -7.35 -11.40
N PRO A 302 -7.34 -7.90 -10.86
CA PRO A 302 -8.64 -7.25 -10.90
C PRO A 302 -8.61 -5.85 -10.28
N LEU A 303 -7.93 -5.68 -9.14
CA LEU A 303 -7.74 -4.38 -8.51
C LEU A 303 -7.03 -3.39 -9.44
N CYS A 304 -5.91 -3.79 -10.03
CA CYS A 304 -5.12 -2.93 -10.93
C CYS A 304 -5.91 -2.51 -12.16
N LEU A 305 -6.60 -3.44 -12.82
CA LEU A 305 -7.43 -3.15 -13.99
C LEU A 305 -8.50 -2.11 -13.68
N GLN A 306 -9.00 -2.14 -12.45
CA GLN A 306 -10.06 -1.26 -12.00
C GLN A 306 -9.55 0.10 -11.51
N VAL A 307 -8.50 0.14 -10.69
CA VAL A 307 -8.02 1.40 -10.09
C VAL A 307 -7.22 2.21 -11.10
N PHE A 308 -6.43 1.57 -11.97
CA PHE A 308 -5.58 2.29 -12.92
C PHE A 308 -6.36 2.94 -14.06
N SER A 309 -7.45 2.32 -14.52
CA SER A 309 -8.39 2.97 -15.46
C SER A 309 -9.04 4.22 -14.85
N LEU A 310 -9.32 4.20 -13.54
CA LEU A 310 -9.90 5.35 -12.83
C LEU A 310 -8.88 6.46 -12.56
N THR A 311 -7.59 6.17 -12.65
CA THR A 311 -6.52 7.12 -12.34
C THR A 311 -5.73 7.58 -13.56
N ASP A 312 -6.16 7.23 -14.78
CA ASP A 312 -5.46 7.54 -16.04
C ASP A 312 -4.02 6.97 -16.05
N VAL A 313 -3.78 5.89 -15.31
CA VAL A 313 -2.49 5.22 -15.30
C VAL A 313 -2.46 4.26 -16.48
N GLN A 314 -1.68 4.61 -17.50
CA GLN A 314 -1.56 3.84 -18.72
C GLN A 314 -1.12 2.41 -18.43
N TRP A 315 -1.82 1.42 -18.96
CA TRP A 315 -1.47 0.02 -18.72
C TRP A 315 -0.04 -0.35 -19.16
N LYS A 316 0.47 0.31 -20.21
CA LYS A 316 1.87 0.16 -20.64
C LYS A 316 2.86 0.53 -19.53
N LEU A 317 2.55 1.54 -18.71
CA LEU A 317 3.36 1.91 -17.55
C LEU A 317 3.29 0.85 -16.45
N VAL A 318 2.11 0.26 -16.23
CA VAL A 318 1.91 -0.85 -15.27
C VAL A 318 2.74 -2.07 -15.68
N ASN A 319 2.61 -2.51 -16.94
CA ASN A 319 3.37 -3.63 -17.50
C ASN A 319 4.88 -3.39 -17.40
N PHE A 320 5.33 -2.19 -17.74
CA PHE A 320 6.73 -1.80 -17.60
C PHE A 320 7.20 -1.91 -16.14
N GLY A 321 6.40 -1.44 -15.18
CA GLY A 321 6.72 -1.53 -13.76
C GLY A 321 6.89 -2.97 -13.29
N VAL A 322 5.94 -3.86 -13.63
CA VAL A 322 5.99 -5.29 -13.28
C VAL A 322 7.23 -5.97 -13.87
N GLN A 323 7.49 -5.77 -15.16
CA GLN A 323 8.66 -6.34 -15.84
C GLN A 323 9.97 -5.82 -15.24
N THR A 324 10.04 -4.53 -14.92
CA THR A 324 11.24 -3.93 -14.34
C THR A 324 11.51 -4.47 -12.93
N ILE A 325 10.47 -4.64 -12.09
CA ILE A 325 10.59 -5.28 -10.78
C ILE A 325 11.15 -6.70 -10.95
N ILE A 326 10.54 -7.51 -11.81
CA ILE A 326 10.92 -8.91 -12.01
C ILE A 326 12.35 -9.04 -12.52
N LYS A 327 12.72 -8.22 -13.51
CA LYS A 327 14.08 -8.15 -14.04
C LYS A 327 15.08 -7.78 -12.95
N THR A 328 14.78 -6.75 -12.17
CA THR A 328 15.67 -6.27 -11.10
C THR A 328 15.88 -7.34 -10.03
N ILE A 329 14.82 -8.04 -9.63
CA ILE A 329 14.92 -9.18 -8.69
C ILE A 329 15.82 -10.27 -9.28
N LEU A 330 15.58 -10.69 -10.52
CA LEU A 330 16.37 -11.75 -11.18
C LEU A 330 17.87 -11.40 -11.26
N GLU A 331 18.21 -10.14 -11.50
CA GLU A 331 19.60 -9.67 -11.58
C GLU A 331 20.33 -9.77 -10.23
N GLN A 332 19.63 -9.57 -9.11
CA GLN A 332 20.19 -9.63 -7.75
C GLN A 332 20.28 -11.06 -7.18
N LEU A 333 19.59 -12.03 -7.80
CA LEU A 333 19.59 -13.42 -7.38
C LEU A 333 20.76 -14.22 -7.98
N LEU A 334 21.29 -15.17 -7.19
CA LEU A 334 22.26 -16.18 -7.64
C LEU A 334 21.60 -17.16 -8.62
N PRO A 335 22.37 -17.87 -9.47
CA PRO A 335 21.80 -18.78 -10.48
C PRO A 335 20.79 -19.81 -9.95
N HIS A 336 21.05 -20.40 -8.78
CA HIS A 336 20.13 -21.36 -8.15
C HIS A 336 18.89 -20.69 -7.54
N GLU A 337 19.04 -19.48 -6.99
CA GLU A 337 17.91 -18.68 -6.47
C GLU A 337 16.99 -18.22 -7.61
N ARG A 338 17.56 -17.86 -8.77
CA ARG A 338 16.79 -17.50 -9.97
C ARG A 338 15.86 -18.63 -10.39
N ALA A 339 16.27 -19.89 -10.28
CA ALA A 339 15.42 -21.03 -10.65
C ALA A 339 14.14 -21.10 -9.80
N ILE A 340 14.23 -20.73 -8.52
CA ILE A 340 13.09 -20.68 -7.59
C ILE A 340 12.11 -19.57 -8.01
N PHE A 341 12.62 -18.39 -8.35
CA PHE A 341 11.80 -17.23 -8.69
C PHE A 341 11.19 -17.29 -10.10
N LYS A 342 11.94 -17.83 -11.08
CA LYS A 342 11.61 -17.79 -12.52
C LYS A 342 10.23 -18.33 -12.86
N LYS A 343 9.80 -19.43 -12.21
CA LYS A 343 8.50 -20.06 -12.49
C LYS A 343 7.36 -19.06 -12.26
N GLN A 344 7.32 -18.45 -11.08
CA GLN A 344 6.26 -17.50 -10.73
C GLN A 344 6.43 -16.19 -11.51
N ALA A 345 7.65 -15.72 -11.72
CA ALA A 345 7.92 -14.53 -12.53
C ALA A 345 7.29 -14.61 -13.92
N GLY A 346 7.52 -15.69 -14.67
CA GLY A 346 6.98 -15.83 -16.02
C GLY A 346 5.45 -15.90 -16.08
N ILE A 347 4.81 -16.53 -15.07
CA ILE A 347 3.35 -16.55 -14.97
C ILE A 347 2.83 -15.13 -14.71
N ILE A 348 3.43 -14.40 -13.78
CA ILE A 348 3.03 -13.04 -13.41
C ILE A 348 3.18 -12.08 -14.59
N GLU A 349 4.30 -12.13 -15.31
CA GLU A 349 4.50 -11.32 -16.52
C GLU A 349 3.41 -11.62 -17.56
N SER A 350 3.13 -12.90 -17.80
CA SER A 350 2.08 -13.32 -18.75
C SER A 350 0.70 -12.80 -18.34
N LEU A 351 0.36 -12.84 -17.05
CA LEU A 351 -0.93 -12.34 -16.54
C LEU A 351 -1.13 -10.86 -16.85
N PHE A 352 -0.13 -10.02 -16.54
CA PHE A 352 -0.23 -8.58 -16.78
C PHE A 352 -0.14 -8.20 -18.27
N LEU A 353 0.70 -8.91 -19.04
CA LEU A 353 0.81 -8.72 -20.49
C LEU A 353 -0.48 -9.05 -21.24
N ASN A 354 -1.17 -10.11 -20.84
CA ASN A 354 -2.41 -10.57 -21.49
C ASN A 354 -3.67 -9.91 -20.93
N ALA A 355 -3.57 -9.16 -19.83
CA ALA A 355 -4.69 -8.46 -19.26
C ALA A 355 -5.12 -7.29 -20.15
N GLN A 356 -6.44 -7.18 -20.39
CA GLN A 356 -7.04 -6.11 -21.17
C GLN A 356 -7.69 -5.08 -20.24
N PRO A 357 -7.13 -3.87 -20.11
CA PRO A 357 -7.79 -2.79 -19.41
C PRO A 357 -9.01 -2.31 -20.21
N GLN A 358 -10.06 -1.92 -19.49
CA GLN A 358 -11.29 -1.42 -20.11
C GLN A 358 -11.08 -0.14 -20.95
N GLU A 359 -9.96 0.57 -20.80
CA GLU A 359 -9.59 1.73 -21.62
C GLU A 359 -9.62 1.42 -23.13
N GLU A 360 -9.21 0.22 -23.55
CA GLU A 360 -9.24 -0.16 -24.98
C GLU A 360 -10.66 -0.45 -25.48
N GLN A 361 -11.58 -0.89 -24.62
CA GLN A 361 -12.97 -1.14 -25.01
C GLN A 361 -13.78 0.17 -25.13
N VAL A 362 -13.51 1.17 -24.29
CA VAL A 362 -14.17 2.48 -24.38
C VAL A 362 -13.66 3.27 -25.59
N ALA A 363 -12.36 3.21 -25.90
CA ALA A 363 -11.81 3.82 -27.11
C ALA A 363 -12.35 3.15 -28.40
N LEU A 364 -12.51 1.81 -28.40
CA LEU A 364 -13.14 1.08 -29.50
C LEU A 364 -14.63 1.41 -29.66
N LEU A 365 -15.37 1.59 -28.56
CA LEU A 365 -16.77 2.02 -28.59
C LEU A 365 -16.92 3.48 -29.06
N GLN A 366 -15.98 4.37 -28.71
CA GLN A 366 -15.97 5.76 -29.18
C GLN A 366 -15.60 5.89 -30.66
N LEU A 367 -14.69 5.05 -31.17
CA LEU A 367 -14.40 4.97 -32.61
C LEU A 367 -15.56 4.35 -33.40
N GLN A 368 -16.21 3.30 -32.89
CA GLN A 368 -17.38 2.68 -33.55
C GLN A 368 -18.63 3.57 -33.55
N THR A 369 -18.77 4.46 -32.57
CA THR A 369 -19.86 5.46 -32.54
C THR A 369 -19.58 6.68 -33.40
N SER A 370 -18.30 7.06 -33.60
CA SER A 370 -17.89 8.07 -34.58
C SER A 370 -18.18 7.61 -36.02
N ASP A 371 -17.78 6.39 -36.38
CA ASP A 371 -17.98 5.86 -37.73
C ASP A 371 -19.47 5.60 -38.06
N ALA A 372 -20.29 5.30 -37.05
CA ALA A 372 -21.74 5.14 -37.21
C ALA A 372 -22.49 6.48 -37.41
N VAL A 373 -21.99 7.58 -36.82
CA VAL A 373 -22.56 8.92 -37.00
C VAL A 373 -22.19 9.50 -38.37
N ASP A 374 -20.99 9.21 -38.87
CA ASP A 374 -20.57 9.63 -40.21
C ASP A 374 -21.26 8.82 -41.33
N ALA A 375 -21.56 7.53 -41.11
CA ALA A 375 -22.35 6.73 -42.05
C ALA A 375 -23.83 7.14 -42.13
N ALA A 376 -24.41 7.61 -41.02
CA ALA A 376 -25.79 8.10 -40.97
C ALA A 376 -25.97 9.48 -41.65
N ASN A 377 -24.91 10.31 -41.68
CA ASN A 377 -24.95 11.62 -42.33
C ASN A 377 -24.73 11.58 -43.85
N LEU A 378 -24.25 10.45 -44.41
CA LEU A 378 -24.04 10.27 -45.85
C LEU A 378 -25.23 9.64 -46.59
N THR A 379 -26.28 9.18 -45.89
CA THR A 379 -27.47 8.56 -46.50
C THR A 379 -28.72 9.45 -46.47
N GLY A 380 -28.60 10.68 -45.93
CA GLY A 380 -29.71 11.60 -45.76
C GLY A 380 -29.55 12.92 -46.50
N THR A 381 -29.28 12.92 -47.81
CA THR A 381 -29.62 14.06 -48.69
C THR A 381 -29.66 13.64 -50.16
N SER A 382 -30.83 13.22 -50.63
CA SER A 382 -31.25 13.40 -52.02
C SER A 382 -32.76 13.34 -52.09
N ASN A 383 -33.36 14.53 -52.27
CA ASN A 383 -34.74 14.74 -52.72
C ASN A 383 -34.98 14.13 -54.10
#